data_AF-A0A7Y7D6H3-F1
#
_entry.id   AF-A0A7Y7D6H3-F1
#
_cell.length_a   1.000
_cell.length_b   1.000
_cell.length_c   1.000
_cell.angle_alpha   90.00
_cell.angle_beta   90.00
_cell.angle_gamma   90.00
#
_symmetry.space_group_name_H-M   'P 1'
#
loop_
_entity.id
_entity.type
_entity.pdbx_description
1 polymer ?
#
loop_
_entity_poly.entity_id
_entity_poly.type
_entity_poly.pdbx_seq_one_letter_code
_entity_poly.pdbx_strand_id
1 'polypeptide(L)'
;MNKSLNSKAQSDFAKIDLVFWTIVIVLGATEFGNLVSQLRFLKYLPLAAALILLVKNNFTISTSRVKYFAPFLMIVLWSATKLLFGQPISIPELIFIISSFILFFFEFNLDLNYKLINQFLFAFFFLSVGLKIQIDFSLEALLASETSSGETNMLPFLFGFFTLFWVVKRNWLYVVVNIFFSILTFKRIAIVGIIIGLLYWILPSRFKNFINRIHLPIIINLTLLMFFFFVASGAFDEAVKELTGLSIGHFTQGRSTFFELVFSPLEEISLRVLSVGIGQGQLVELLFYQLGERQLFHNDLVKIFVENGLIVFLLFFSFFYRRKTHSQMLLALYLNVLFITDNTLIYTPVIFLFLLFTAEFDIQHTKNVR
;
A
#
# COMPACT_ATOMS: atom_id res chain seq x y z
N MET A 1 15.71 -34.78 -30.32
CA MET A 1 14.71 -33.69 -30.20
C MET A 1 14.13 -33.52 -28.78
N ASN A 2 14.27 -34.49 -27.84
CA ASN A 2 13.72 -34.37 -26.47
C ASN A 2 14.56 -33.58 -25.44
N LYS A 3 15.84 -33.23 -25.72
CA LYS A 3 16.67 -32.49 -24.75
C LYS A 3 16.29 -31.02 -24.58
N SER A 4 15.64 -30.38 -25.57
CA SER A 4 15.28 -28.95 -25.50
C SER A 4 13.99 -28.66 -24.71
N LEU A 5 13.09 -29.64 -24.58
CA LEU A 5 11.86 -29.48 -23.81
C LEU A 5 12.13 -29.54 -22.30
N ASN A 6 13.03 -30.42 -21.86
CA ASN A 6 13.39 -30.54 -20.45
C ASN A 6 14.14 -29.30 -19.92
N SER A 7 14.98 -28.65 -20.73
CA SER A 7 15.72 -27.46 -20.27
C SER A 7 14.82 -26.25 -20.04
N LYS A 8 13.75 -26.09 -20.84
CA LYS A 8 12.80 -24.98 -20.70
C LYS A 8 11.93 -25.15 -19.45
N ALA A 9 11.39 -26.34 -19.23
CA ALA A 9 10.59 -26.63 -18.04
C ALA A 9 11.40 -26.42 -16.75
N GLN A 10 12.64 -26.93 -16.70
CA GLN A 10 13.49 -26.78 -15.52
C GLN A 10 13.87 -25.32 -15.23
N SER A 11 14.08 -24.50 -16.28
CA SER A 11 14.26 -23.05 -16.14
C SER A 11 13.02 -22.36 -15.58
N ASP A 12 11.83 -22.75 -16.03
CA ASP A 12 10.58 -22.14 -15.58
C ASP A 12 10.26 -22.49 -14.12
N PHE A 13 10.53 -23.74 -13.70
CA PHE A 13 10.41 -24.16 -12.29
C PHE A 13 11.31 -23.34 -11.36
N ALA A 14 12.59 -23.18 -11.70
CA ALA A 14 13.53 -22.43 -10.87
C ALA A 14 13.16 -20.94 -10.71
N LYS A 15 12.45 -20.35 -11.69
CA LYS A 15 11.93 -18.98 -11.59
C LYS A 15 10.74 -18.90 -10.63
N ILE A 16 9.84 -19.88 -10.66
CA ILE A 16 8.66 -19.95 -9.78
C ILE A 16 9.11 -20.05 -8.32
N ASP A 17 10.08 -20.92 -8.02
CA ASP A 17 10.58 -21.11 -6.66
C ASP A 17 11.22 -19.84 -6.11
N LEU A 18 12.06 -19.15 -6.90
CA LEU A 18 12.71 -17.90 -6.48
C LEU A 18 11.66 -16.81 -6.15
N VAL A 19 10.66 -16.64 -7.01
CA VAL A 19 9.61 -15.64 -6.78
C VAL A 19 8.79 -16.02 -5.56
N PHE A 20 8.36 -17.27 -5.44
CA PHE A 20 7.61 -17.75 -4.28
C PHE A 20 8.34 -17.49 -2.96
N TRP A 21 9.61 -17.87 -2.87
CA TRP A 21 10.40 -17.64 -1.66
C TRP A 21 10.68 -16.17 -1.40
N THR A 22 10.87 -15.37 -2.46
CA THR A 22 10.99 -13.92 -2.28
C THR A 22 9.71 -13.34 -1.68
N ILE A 23 8.54 -13.79 -2.12
CA ILE A 23 7.25 -13.39 -1.54
C ILE A 23 7.19 -13.76 -0.07
N VAL A 24 7.42 -15.03 0.26
CA VAL A 24 7.36 -15.51 1.66
C VAL A 24 8.33 -14.73 2.55
N ILE A 25 9.56 -14.48 2.08
CA ILE A 25 10.56 -13.72 2.85
C ILE A 25 10.13 -12.26 2.99
N VAL A 26 9.62 -11.60 1.94
CA VAL A 26 9.16 -10.20 2.02
C VAL A 26 8.01 -10.06 3.00
N LEU A 27 7.05 -10.99 2.98
CA LEU A 27 5.93 -11.00 3.92
C LEU A 27 6.40 -11.22 5.36
N GLY A 28 7.39 -12.09 5.58
CA GLY A 28 7.94 -12.36 6.90
C GLY A 28 8.95 -11.32 7.39
N ALA A 29 9.64 -10.60 6.48
CA ALA A 29 10.74 -9.69 6.79
C ALA A 29 10.34 -8.58 7.76
N THR A 30 9.11 -8.08 7.63
CA THR A 30 8.56 -7.07 8.55
C THR A 30 8.47 -7.64 9.97
N GLU A 31 7.93 -8.84 10.12
CA GLU A 31 7.76 -9.48 11.43
C GLU A 31 9.10 -9.88 12.04
N PHE A 32 9.98 -10.48 11.23
CA PHE A 32 11.31 -10.86 11.68
C PHE A 32 12.16 -9.66 12.07
N GLY A 33 11.97 -8.50 11.42
CA GLY A 33 12.65 -7.27 11.79
C GLY A 33 12.31 -6.77 13.20
N ASN A 34 11.07 -7.02 13.66
CA ASN A 34 10.63 -6.69 15.02
C ASN A 34 11.21 -7.65 16.07
N LEU A 35 11.53 -8.89 15.67
CA LEU A 35 12.16 -9.88 16.54
C LEU A 35 13.68 -9.69 16.61
N VAL A 36 14.31 -9.53 15.45
CA VAL A 36 15.75 -9.40 15.26
C VAL A 36 15.99 -8.19 14.37
N SER A 37 16.45 -7.10 14.97
CA SER A 37 16.61 -5.80 14.29
C SER A 37 17.42 -5.87 12.98
N GLN A 38 18.37 -6.80 12.88
CA GLN A 38 19.20 -7.04 11.70
C GLN A 38 18.38 -7.61 10.52
N LEU A 39 17.28 -8.31 10.78
CA LEU A 39 16.40 -8.86 9.74
C LEU A 39 15.52 -7.79 9.10
N ARG A 40 15.47 -6.57 9.64
CA ARG A 40 14.76 -5.43 9.02
C ARG A 40 15.24 -5.10 7.61
N PHE A 41 16.46 -5.51 7.25
CA PHE A 41 17.05 -5.31 5.92
C PHE A 41 16.54 -6.32 4.88
N LEU A 42 15.83 -7.38 5.29
CA LEU A 42 15.24 -8.35 4.36
C LEU A 42 14.18 -7.72 3.44
N LYS A 43 13.61 -6.56 3.81
CA LYS A 43 12.71 -5.80 2.94
C LYS A 43 13.35 -5.33 1.62
N TYR A 44 14.68 -5.32 1.55
CA TYR A 44 15.44 -5.01 0.32
C TYR A 44 15.68 -6.24 -0.57
N LEU A 45 15.32 -7.45 -0.12
CA LEU A 45 15.52 -8.69 -0.87
C LEU A 45 14.86 -8.69 -2.26
N PRO A 46 13.66 -8.08 -2.49
CA PRO A 46 13.10 -7.94 -3.84
C PRO A 46 14.05 -7.31 -4.84
N LEU A 47 14.87 -6.35 -4.40
CA LEU A 47 15.84 -5.69 -5.27
C LEU A 47 16.96 -6.66 -5.67
N ALA A 48 17.50 -7.42 -4.72
CA ALA A 48 18.49 -8.45 -5.00
C ALA A 48 17.94 -9.55 -5.93
N ALA A 49 16.71 -10.02 -5.66
CA ALA A 49 16.03 -10.99 -6.51
C ALA A 49 15.78 -10.45 -7.92
N ALA A 50 15.42 -9.16 -8.05
CA ALA A 50 15.26 -8.51 -9.34
C ALA A 50 16.58 -8.43 -10.13
N LEU A 51 17.71 -8.13 -9.48
CA LEU A 51 19.02 -8.15 -10.15
C LEU A 51 19.38 -9.55 -10.66
N ILE A 52 19.13 -10.60 -9.85
CA ILE A 52 19.34 -11.99 -10.28
C ILE A 52 18.46 -12.33 -11.49
N LEU A 53 17.18 -11.94 -11.45
CA LEU A 53 16.25 -12.14 -12.57
C LEU A 53 16.63 -11.34 -13.81
N LEU A 54 17.16 -10.13 -13.66
CA LEU A 54 17.64 -9.30 -14.75
C LEU A 54 18.77 -10.01 -15.50
N VAL A 55 19.77 -10.51 -14.77
CA VAL A 55 20.89 -11.27 -15.35
C VAL A 55 20.39 -12.56 -16.00
N LYS A 56 19.53 -13.33 -15.31
CA LYS A 56 18.96 -14.58 -15.84
C LYS A 56 18.09 -14.39 -17.09
N ASN A 57 17.47 -13.22 -17.25
CA ASN A 57 16.65 -12.87 -18.41
C ASN A 57 17.43 -12.08 -19.46
N ASN A 58 18.78 -12.11 -19.45
CA ASN A 58 19.62 -11.38 -20.41
C ASN A 58 19.25 -9.89 -20.52
N PHE A 59 18.97 -9.25 -19.38
CA PHE A 59 18.59 -7.84 -19.29
C PHE A 59 17.30 -7.47 -20.03
N THR A 60 16.43 -8.44 -20.31
CA THR A 60 15.11 -8.18 -20.89
C THR A 60 14.07 -7.90 -19.80
N ILE A 61 13.22 -6.91 -20.07
CA ILE A 61 12.08 -6.53 -19.21
C ILE A 61 10.77 -6.70 -19.98
N SER A 62 9.71 -7.08 -19.27
CA SER A 62 8.35 -7.15 -19.79
C SER A 62 7.67 -5.80 -19.71
N THR A 63 7.34 -5.24 -20.86
CA THR A 63 6.53 -4.02 -20.96
C THR A 63 5.05 -4.29 -20.70
N SER A 64 4.59 -5.54 -20.86
CA SER A 64 3.18 -5.92 -20.71
C SER A 64 2.64 -5.69 -19.30
N ARG A 65 3.51 -5.75 -18.29
CA ARG A 65 3.17 -5.62 -16.87
C ARG A 65 3.29 -4.20 -16.32
N VAL A 66 3.89 -3.27 -17.07
CA VAL A 66 4.08 -1.87 -16.66
C VAL A 66 2.77 -1.23 -16.24
N LYS A 67 1.65 -1.59 -16.88
CA LYS A 67 0.31 -1.10 -16.53
C LYS A 67 -0.08 -1.33 -15.06
N TYR A 68 0.47 -2.33 -14.36
CA TYR A 68 0.12 -2.59 -12.96
C TYR A 68 0.86 -1.66 -11.99
N PHE A 69 2.13 -1.33 -12.30
CA PHE A 69 3.00 -0.56 -11.43
C PHE A 69 3.35 0.84 -11.95
N ALA A 70 2.77 1.25 -13.09
CA ALA A 70 2.94 2.59 -13.67
C ALA A 70 2.73 3.74 -12.67
N PRO A 71 1.74 3.72 -11.75
CA PRO A 71 1.58 4.79 -10.75
C PRO A 71 2.84 4.95 -9.88
N PHE A 72 3.37 3.83 -9.37
CA PHE A 72 4.54 3.82 -8.51
C PHE A 72 5.81 4.18 -9.26
N LEU A 73 5.97 3.66 -10.49
CA LEU A 73 7.07 4.02 -11.36
C LEU A 73 7.10 5.53 -11.63
N MET A 74 5.93 6.16 -11.80
CA MET A 74 5.86 7.59 -12.04
C MET A 74 6.34 8.41 -10.83
N ILE A 75 6.02 8.02 -9.59
CA ILE A 75 6.58 8.66 -8.39
C ILE A 75 8.10 8.56 -8.39
N VAL A 76 8.64 7.37 -8.71
CA VAL A 76 10.09 7.15 -8.77
C VAL A 76 10.76 8.01 -9.85
N LEU A 77 10.20 8.03 -11.06
CA LEU A 77 10.72 8.84 -12.17
C LEU A 77 10.66 10.34 -11.85
N TRP A 78 9.53 10.81 -11.30
CA TRP A 78 9.39 12.19 -10.90
C TRP A 78 10.40 12.59 -9.83
N SER A 79 10.55 11.75 -8.80
CA SER A 79 11.55 11.95 -7.76
C SER A 79 12.96 11.97 -8.35
N ALA A 80 13.29 11.06 -9.26
CA ALA A 80 14.59 11.07 -9.93
C ALA A 80 14.87 12.39 -10.66
N THR A 81 13.87 13.04 -11.27
CA THR A 81 14.07 14.37 -11.88
C THR A 81 14.45 15.43 -10.85
N LYS A 82 13.84 15.42 -9.66
CA LYS A 82 14.16 16.36 -8.57
C LYS A 82 15.58 16.17 -8.05
N LEU A 83 16.09 14.94 -8.06
CA LEU A 83 17.47 14.65 -7.68
C LEU A 83 18.46 15.37 -8.61
N LEU A 84 18.17 15.39 -9.92
CA LEU A 84 18.99 16.08 -10.91
C LEU A 84 19.02 17.61 -10.70
N PHE A 85 18.01 18.17 -10.02
CA PHE A 85 17.94 19.58 -9.65
C PHE A 85 18.49 19.87 -8.24
N GLY A 86 19.20 18.90 -7.62
CA GLY A 86 19.83 19.08 -6.33
C GLY A 86 18.86 19.16 -5.15
N GLN A 87 17.59 18.80 -5.34
CA GLN A 87 16.64 18.77 -4.24
C GLN A 87 16.90 17.55 -3.34
N PRO A 88 16.82 17.70 -2.01
CA PRO A 88 17.02 16.57 -1.12
C PRO A 88 15.88 15.58 -1.30
N ILE A 89 16.23 14.30 -1.43
CA ILE A 89 15.25 13.21 -1.58
C ILE A 89 15.54 12.15 -0.54
N SER A 90 14.48 11.63 0.07
CA SER A 90 14.57 10.44 0.89
C SER A 90 14.78 9.20 0.01
N ILE A 91 16.06 8.94 -0.32
CA ILE A 91 16.51 7.73 -1.02
C ILE A 91 15.92 6.45 -0.36
N PRO A 92 15.86 6.31 0.98
CA PRO A 92 15.26 5.13 1.59
C PRO A 92 13.81 4.86 1.18
N GLU A 93 12.97 5.89 1.09
CA GLU A 93 11.58 5.74 0.67
C GLU A 93 11.46 5.29 -0.78
N LEU A 94 12.26 5.88 -1.68
CA LEU A 94 12.33 5.44 -3.07
C LEU A 94 12.77 3.99 -3.18
N ILE A 95 13.76 3.57 -2.40
CA ILE A 95 14.19 2.17 -2.39
C ILE A 95 13.03 1.25 -1.94
N PHE A 96 12.22 1.63 -0.93
CA PHE A 96 11.05 0.83 -0.54
C PHE A 96 10.00 0.75 -1.64
N ILE A 97 9.70 1.88 -2.29
CA ILE A 97 8.73 1.93 -3.38
C ILE A 97 9.23 1.05 -4.55
N ILE A 98 10.48 1.22 -4.98
CA ILE A 98 11.12 0.41 -6.04
C ILE A 98 11.10 -1.07 -5.67
N SER A 99 11.52 -1.42 -4.45
CA SER A 99 11.56 -2.82 -3.97
C SER A 99 10.18 -3.49 -4.05
N SER A 100 9.10 -2.71 -3.92
CA SER A 100 7.73 -3.23 -3.99
C SER A 100 7.31 -3.69 -5.38
N PHE A 101 7.82 -3.06 -6.44
CA PHE A 101 7.35 -3.33 -7.81
C PHE A 101 8.43 -3.84 -8.77
N ILE A 102 9.71 -3.79 -8.40
CA ILE A 102 10.82 -4.10 -9.32
C ILE A 102 10.74 -5.52 -9.90
N LEU A 103 10.23 -6.49 -9.14
CA LEU A 103 10.06 -7.86 -9.63
C LEU A 103 9.04 -7.96 -10.77
N PHE A 104 8.07 -7.05 -10.83
CA PHE A 104 7.02 -7.05 -11.85
C PHE A 104 7.50 -6.57 -13.23
N PHE A 105 8.73 -6.08 -13.35
CA PHE A 105 9.37 -5.87 -14.66
C PHE A 105 9.68 -7.19 -15.38
N PHE A 106 9.66 -8.34 -14.71
CA PHE A 106 9.98 -9.62 -15.33
C PHE A 106 8.72 -10.45 -15.62
N GLU A 107 8.78 -11.25 -16.68
CA GLU A 107 7.77 -12.31 -16.90
C GLU A 107 8.10 -13.51 -16.02
N PHE A 108 7.19 -13.82 -15.12
CA PHE A 108 7.23 -15.04 -14.31
C PHE A 108 5.82 -15.61 -14.21
N ASN A 109 5.73 -16.94 -14.14
CA ASN A 109 4.46 -17.62 -13.98
C ASN A 109 3.86 -17.28 -12.60
N LEU A 110 2.60 -16.86 -12.57
CA LEU A 110 1.85 -16.52 -11.35
C LEU A 110 1.05 -17.70 -10.79
N ASP A 111 1.34 -18.92 -11.24
CA ASP A 111 0.75 -20.16 -10.73
C ASP A 111 1.32 -20.52 -9.33
N LEU A 112 1.09 -19.61 -8.39
CA LEU A 112 1.56 -19.70 -7.01
C LEU A 112 0.49 -20.37 -6.14
N ASN A 113 0.94 -21.13 -5.15
CA ASN A 113 0.03 -21.65 -4.13
C ASN A 113 -0.36 -20.56 -3.13
N TYR A 114 -1.36 -19.74 -3.48
CA TYR A 114 -1.83 -18.65 -2.63
C TYR A 114 -2.36 -19.11 -1.26
N LYS A 115 -2.85 -20.35 -1.13
CA LYS A 115 -3.23 -20.92 0.18
C LYS A 115 -2.01 -21.05 1.08
N LEU A 116 -0.92 -21.59 0.53
CA LEU A 116 0.34 -21.76 1.26
C LEU A 116 0.96 -20.41 1.66
N ILE A 117 0.97 -19.42 0.76
CA ILE A 117 1.44 -18.06 1.09
C ILE A 117 0.62 -17.47 2.26
N ASN A 118 -0.70 -17.65 2.24
CA ASN A 118 -1.56 -17.19 3.33
C ASN A 118 -1.32 -17.96 4.64
N GLN A 119 -1.04 -19.26 4.57
CA GLN A 119 -0.65 -20.06 5.73
C GLN A 119 0.66 -19.58 6.35
N PHE A 120 1.64 -19.21 5.53
CA PHE A 120 2.87 -18.56 6.02
C PHE A 120 2.57 -17.23 6.70
N LEU A 121 1.62 -16.44 6.18
CA LEU A 121 1.19 -15.20 6.83
C LEU A 121 0.60 -15.45 8.22
N PHE A 122 -0.23 -16.49 8.38
CA PHE A 122 -0.73 -16.90 9.71
C PHE A 122 0.40 -17.35 10.63
N ALA A 123 1.36 -18.13 10.10
CA ALA A 123 2.53 -18.55 10.87
C ALA A 123 3.35 -17.35 11.35
N PHE A 124 3.60 -16.36 10.50
CA PHE A 124 4.29 -15.12 10.87
C PHE A 124 3.53 -14.33 11.93
N PHE A 125 2.19 -14.26 11.83
CA PHE A 125 1.37 -13.67 12.87
C PHE A 125 1.56 -14.37 14.22
N PHE A 126 1.44 -15.71 14.28
CA PHE A 126 1.62 -16.44 15.53
C PHE A 126 3.04 -16.31 16.10
N LEU A 127 4.06 -16.29 15.24
CA LEU A 127 5.44 -16.04 15.65
C LEU A 127 5.60 -14.63 16.24
N SER A 128 4.98 -13.61 15.63
CA SER A 128 5.04 -12.22 16.11
C SER A 128 4.33 -12.06 17.46
N VAL A 129 3.14 -12.65 17.60
CA VAL A 129 2.32 -12.58 18.82
C VAL A 129 2.95 -13.37 19.95
N GLY A 130 3.30 -14.64 19.70
CA GLY A 130 3.78 -15.57 20.71
C GLY A 130 5.10 -15.17 21.37
N LEU A 131 5.88 -14.27 20.76
CA LEU A 131 7.16 -13.83 21.29
C LEU A 131 7.09 -12.53 22.09
N LYS A 132 6.08 -11.66 21.90
CA LYS A 132 6.11 -10.29 22.47
C LYS A 132 4.76 -9.67 22.83
N ILE A 133 3.62 -10.22 22.41
CA ILE A 133 2.34 -9.52 22.54
C ILE A 133 1.52 -10.15 23.67
N GLN A 134 1.46 -9.48 24.81
CA GLN A 134 0.37 -9.70 25.77
C GLN A 134 -0.89 -9.10 25.14
N ILE A 135 -1.76 -9.96 24.61
CA ILE A 135 -3.04 -9.49 24.06
C ILE A 135 -3.98 -9.25 25.24
N ASP A 136 -4.25 -7.97 25.53
CA ASP A 136 -5.39 -7.61 26.35
C ASP A 136 -6.64 -7.61 25.47
N PHE A 137 -7.57 -8.54 25.77
CA PHE A 137 -8.86 -8.64 25.08
C PHE A 137 -9.95 -7.77 25.73
N SER A 138 -9.59 -6.86 26.64
CA SER A 138 -10.54 -5.94 27.23
C SER A 138 -11.19 -5.05 26.15
N LEU A 139 -12.49 -4.78 26.32
CA LEU A 139 -13.24 -3.90 25.43
C LEU A 139 -12.66 -2.48 25.45
N GLU A 140 -12.10 -2.08 26.60
CA GLU A 140 -11.38 -0.82 26.77
C GLU A 140 -10.09 -0.79 25.94
N ALA A 141 -9.26 -1.85 25.94
CA ALA A 141 -8.09 -1.95 25.06
C ALA A 141 -8.48 -1.87 23.58
N LEU A 142 -9.59 -2.52 23.19
CA LEU A 142 -10.12 -2.50 21.83
C LEU A 142 -10.57 -1.08 21.41
N LEU A 143 -11.17 -0.32 22.33
CA LEU A 143 -11.66 1.04 22.07
C LEU A 143 -10.54 2.09 22.15
N ALA A 144 -9.68 2.01 23.16
CA ALA A 144 -8.59 2.95 23.41
C ALA A 144 -7.47 2.82 22.37
N SER A 145 -7.25 1.62 21.81
CA SER A 145 -6.15 1.35 20.87
C SER A 145 -4.73 1.56 21.45
N GLU A 146 -4.60 1.89 22.75
CA GLU A 146 -3.32 2.30 23.36
C GLU A 146 -2.42 1.14 23.83
N THR A 147 -2.90 -0.11 23.82
CA THR A 147 -2.22 -1.20 24.55
C THR A 147 -1.53 -2.26 23.69
N SER A 148 -1.62 -2.18 22.36
CA SER A 148 -1.01 -3.21 21.50
C SER A 148 0.24 -2.67 20.78
N SER A 149 1.41 -3.21 21.14
CA SER A 149 2.63 -3.12 20.32
C SER A 149 2.44 -3.65 18.89
N GLY A 150 1.31 -4.32 18.63
CA GLY A 150 0.84 -4.76 17.32
C GLY A 150 0.36 -3.65 16.38
N GLU A 151 0.17 -2.40 16.85
CA GLU A 151 -0.25 -1.30 15.96
C GLU A 151 0.81 -0.89 14.93
N THR A 152 2.07 -1.26 15.13
CA THR A 152 3.15 -1.02 14.16
C THR A 152 3.20 -2.07 13.05
N ASN A 153 2.30 -3.07 13.10
CA ASN A 153 2.36 -4.24 12.26
C ASN A 153 1.70 -4.01 10.88
N MET A 154 2.33 -4.49 9.81
CA MET A 154 1.80 -4.45 8.44
C MET A 154 0.85 -5.62 8.13
N LEU A 155 0.90 -6.71 8.91
CA LEU A 155 0.05 -7.91 8.78
C LEU A 155 -1.45 -7.61 8.61
N PRO A 156 -2.10 -6.71 9.38
CA PRO A 156 -3.51 -6.35 9.18
C PRO A 156 -3.85 -6.02 7.72
N PHE A 157 -2.97 -5.27 7.06
CA PHE A 157 -3.18 -4.86 5.68
C PHE A 157 -3.10 -6.06 4.72
N LEU A 158 -2.17 -6.97 5.00
CA LEU A 158 -1.99 -8.20 4.22
C LEU A 158 -3.19 -9.13 4.37
N PHE A 159 -3.73 -9.29 5.58
CA PHE A 159 -4.97 -10.05 5.82
C PHE A 159 -6.16 -9.42 5.10
N GLY A 160 -6.26 -8.10 5.03
CA GLY A 160 -7.29 -7.44 4.22
C GLY A 160 -7.17 -7.74 2.73
N PHE A 161 -5.96 -7.69 2.17
CA PHE A 161 -5.72 -8.10 0.77
C PHE A 161 -6.11 -9.56 0.52
N PHE A 162 -5.70 -10.48 1.39
CA PHE A 162 -6.07 -11.89 1.26
C PHE A 162 -7.57 -12.12 1.42
N THR A 163 -8.24 -11.41 2.33
CA THR A 163 -9.70 -11.44 2.48
C THR A 163 -10.38 -11.16 1.14
N LEU A 164 -10.06 -10.02 0.53
CA LEU A 164 -10.66 -9.59 -0.74
C LEU A 164 -10.27 -10.51 -1.90
N PHE A 165 -9.04 -11.03 -1.90
CA PHE A 165 -8.62 -12.05 -2.85
C PHE A 165 -9.49 -13.31 -2.75
N TRP A 166 -9.71 -13.85 -1.54
CA TRP A 166 -10.51 -15.06 -1.33
C TRP A 166 -12.00 -14.85 -1.58
N VAL A 167 -12.52 -13.63 -1.42
CA VAL A 167 -13.89 -13.25 -1.85
C VAL A 167 -14.04 -13.43 -3.36
N VAL A 168 -13.10 -12.91 -4.16
CA VAL A 168 -13.11 -13.09 -5.62
C VAL A 168 -13.00 -14.58 -5.99
N LYS A 169 -12.19 -15.34 -5.24
CA LYS A 169 -12.02 -16.80 -5.42
C LYS A 169 -13.16 -17.64 -4.84
N ARG A 170 -14.14 -17.03 -4.17
CA ARG A 170 -15.26 -17.70 -3.48
C ARG A 170 -14.84 -18.75 -2.43
N ASN A 171 -13.67 -18.57 -1.81
CA ASN A 171 -13.18 -19.47 -0.76
C ASN A 171 -13.51 -18.90 0.63
N TRP A 172 -14.78 -19.04 1.04
CA TRP A 172 -15.33 -18.39 2.23
C TRP A 172 -14.65 -18.78 3.54
N LEU A 173 -14.11 -20.00 3.64
CA LEU A 173 -13.32 -20.40 4.81
C LEU A 173 -12.14 -19.45 5.03
N TYR A 174 -11.35 -19.19 3.97
CA TYR A 174 -10.20 -18.29 4.09
C TYR A 174 -10.65 -16.83 4.23
N VAL A 175 -11.80 -16.43 3.70
CA VAL A 175 -12.38 -15.09 3.96
C VAL A 175 -12.61 -14.89 5.45
N VAL A 176 -13.33 -15.81 6.10
CA VAL A 176 -13.65 -15.73 7.54
C VAL A 176 -12.38 -15.76 8.38
N VAL A 177 -11.45 -16.67 8.07
CA VAL A 177 -10.17 -16.76 8.81
C VAL A 177 -9.36 -15.46 8.68
N ASN A 178 -9.25 -14.86 7.48
CA ASN A 178 -8.49 -13.61 7.33
C ASN A 178 -9.17 -12.41 8.00
N ILE A 179 -10.50 -12.33 7.99
CA ILE A 179 -11.24 -11.31 8.74
C ILE A 179 -10.96 -11.45 10.22
N PHE A 180 -11.00 -12.67 10.75
CA PHE A 180 -10.68 -12.94 12.15
C PHE A 180 -9.27 -12.46 12.52
N PHE A 181 -8.24 -12.83 11.75
CA PHE A 181 -6.87 -12.35 11.99
C PHE A 181 -6.72 -10.83 11.83
N SER A 182 -7.42 -10.22 10.86
CA SER A 182 -7.42 -8.75 10.72
C SER A 182 -8.00 -8.06 11.97
N ILE A 183 -9.08 -8.60 12.55
CA ILE A 183 -9.67 -8.09 13.80
C ILE A 183 -8.70 -8.27 14.97
N LEU A 184 -8.04 -9.43 15.08
CA LEU A 184 -7.05 -9.70 16.14
C LEU A 184 -5.84 -8.76 16.13
N THR A 185 -5.56 -8.11 15.00
CA THR A 185 -4.48 -7.12 14.88
C THR A 185 -4.91 -5.69 15.25
N PHE A 186 -6.18 -5.47 15.59
CA PHE A 186 -6.77 -4.20 16.07
C PHE A 186 -6.61 -2.97 15.16
N LYS A 187 -6.10 -3.11 13.92
CA LYS A 187 -6.03 -1.99 12.97
C LYS A 187 -7.39 -1.69 12.34
N ARG A 188 -8.12 -0.76 12.98
CA ARG A 188 -9.44 -0.27 12.57
C ARG A 188 -9.54 0.09 11.08
N ILE A 189 -8.53 0.76 10.52
CA ILE A 189 -8.54 1.13 9.11
C ILE A 189 -8.53 -0.07 8.16
N ALA A 190 -7.76 -1.12 8.47
CA ALA A 190 -7.71 -2.31 7.65
C ALA A 190 -9.11 -2.96 7.56
N ILE A 191 -9.85 -2.95 8.68
CA ILE A 191 -11.23 -3.42 8.75
C ILE A 191 -12.16 -2.52 7.92
N VAL A 192 -12.06 -1.20 8.04
CA VAL A 192 -12.83 -0.24 7.22
C VAL A 192 -12.60 -0.47 5.73
N GLY A 193 -11.34 -0.68 5.33
CA GLY A 193 -11.00 -1.01 3.95
C GLY A 193 -11.65 -2.32 3.49
N ILE A 194 -11.62 -3.36 4.31
CA ILE A 194 -12.27 -4.65 4.00
C ILE A 194 -13.78 -4.43 3.81
N ILE A 195 -14.43 -3.70 4.72
CA ILE A 195 -15.86 -3.39 4.65
C ILE A 195 -16.20 -2.66 3.34
N ILE A 196 -15.46 -1.60 3.00
CA ILE A 196 -15.66 -0.85 1.75
C ILE A 196 -15.49 -1.77 0.53
N GLY A 197 -14.48 -2.64 0.55
CA GLY A 197 -14.28 -3.64 -0.49
C GLY A 197 -15.47 -4.61 -0.61
N LEU A 198 -15.92 -5.20 0.50
CA LEU A 198 -17.06 -6.12 0.52
C LEU A 198 -18.35 -5.44 0.03
N LEU A 199 -18.62 -4.20 0.47
CA LEU A 199 -19.74 -3.40 -0.01
C LEU A 199 -19.65 -3.21 -1.53
N TYR A 200 -18.50 -2.80 -2.06
CA TYR A 200 -18.28 -2.71 -3.50
C TYR A 200 -18.53 -4.05 -4.21
N TRP A 201 -18.10 -5.16 -3.64
CA TRP A 201 -18.30 -6.49 -4.23
C TRP A 201 -19.77 -6.92 -4.29
N ILE A 202 -20.60 -6.50 -3.34
CA ILE A 202 -22.03 -6.83 -3.31
C ILE A 202 -22.85 -5.91 -4.24
N LEU A 203 -22.32 -4.73 -4.61
CA LEU A 203 -23.04 -3.80 -5.49
C LEU A 203 -23.46 -4.44 -6.83
N PRO A 204 -24.64 -4.05 -7.37
CA PRO A 204 -25.04 -4.39 -8.73
C PRO A 204 -24.02 -3.90 -9.76
N SER A 205 -23.91 -4.61 -10.89
CA SER A 205 -22.94 -4.31 -11.96
C SER A 205 -23.04 -2.87 -12.49
N ARG A 206 -24.24 -2.29 -12.55
CA ARG A 206 -24.47 -0.90 -12.96
C ARG A 206 -23.70 0.09 -12.07
N PHE A 207 -23.77 -0.09 -10.75
CA PHE A 207 -23.05 0.76 -9.79
C PHE A 207 -21.55 0.50 -9.82
N LYS A 208 -21.11 -0.76 -9.95
CA LYS A 208 -19.69 -1.09 -10.13
C LYS A 208 -19.12 -0.42 -11.38
N ASN A 209 -19.82 -0.46 -12.50
CA ASN A 209 -19.40 0.22 -13.73
C ASN A 209 -19.32 1.73 -13.57
N PHE A 210 -20.23 2.33 -12.80
CA PHE A 210 -20.18 3.76 -12.47
C PHE A 210 -18.95 4.09 -11.61
N ILE A 211 -18.69 3.32 -10.55
CA ILE A 211 -17.52 3.50 -9.68
C ILE A 211 -16.20 3.26 -10.43
N ASN A 212 -16.20 2.34 -11.38
CA ASN A 212 -15.04 2.02 -12.21
C ASN A 212 -14.67 3.13 -13.22
N ARG A 213 -15.46 4.19 -13.34
CA ARG A 213 -15.10 5.36 -14.14
C ARG A 213 -13.91 6.05 -13.48
N ILE A 214 -12.79 6.13 -14.20
CA ILE A 214 -11.51 6.70 -13.73
C ILE A 214 -11.65 8.04 -12.99
N HIS A 215 -12.56 8.91 -13.46
CA HIS A 215 -12.75 10.24 -12.89
C HIS A 215 -13.37 10.22 -11.49
N LEU A 216 -14.22 9.24 -11.15
CA LEU A 216 -14.95 9.27 -9.89
C LEU A 216 -14.03 9.07 -8.68
N PRO A 217 -13.16 8.04 -8.62
CA PRO A 217 -12.21 7.89 -7.53
C PRO A 217 -11.22 9.06 -7.43
N ILE A 218 -10.83 9.67 -8.55
CA ILE A 218 -9.96 10.86 -8.55
C ILE A 218 -10.67 12.05 -7.90
N ILE A 219 -11.94 12.30 -8.28
CA ILE A 219 -12.75 13.36 -7.67
C ILE A 219 -12.91 13.10 -6.17
N ILE A 220 -13.20 11.87 -5.76
CA ILE A 220 -13.28 11.50 -4.33
C ILE A 220 -11.95 11.82 -3.62
N ASN A 221 -10.82 11.45 -4.21
CA ASN A 221 -9.50 11.73 -3.64
C ASN A 221 -9.18 13.23 -3.55
N LEU A 222 -9.58 14.02 -4.54
CA LEU A 222 -9.46 15.48 -4.48
C LEU A 222 -10.37 16.08 -3.40
N THR A 223 -11.61 15.62 -3.29
CA THR A 223 -12.54 16.05 -2.24
C THR A 223 -12.00 15.71 -0.85
N LEU A 224 -11.42 14.53 -0.66
CA LEU A 224 -10.79 14.13 0.60
C LEU A 224 -9.55 14.99 0.91
N LEU A 225 -8.74 15.31 -0.10
CA LEU A 225 -7.61 16.22 0.06
C LEU A 225 -8.07 17.62 0.50
N MET A 226 -9.12 18.16 -0.14
CA MET A 226 -9.74 19.43 0.26
C MET A 226 -10.32 19.36 1.67
N PHE A 227 -10.94 18.24 2.04
CA PHE A 227 -11.41 18.01 3.40
C PHE A 227 -10.27 18.07 4.42
N PHE A 228 -9.13 17.41 4.16
CA PHE A 228 -7.97 17.49 5.05
C PHE A 228 -7.39 18.90 5.14
N PHE A 229 -7.39 19.66 4.05
CA PHE A 229 -7.00 21.07 4.06
C PHE A 229 -7.92 21.90 4.97
N PHE A 230 -9.24 21.75 4.87
CA PHE A 230 -10.18 22.46 5.75
C PHE A 230 -10.09 22.03 7.23
N VAL A 231 -9.78 20.75 7.50
CA VAL A 231 -9.47 20.28 8.85
C VAL A 231 -8.19 20.96 9.38
N ALA A 232 -7.18 21.11 8.53
CA ALA A 232 -5.91 21.76 8.89
C ALA A 232 -6.08 23.25 9.19
N SER A 233 -6.96 23.93 8.46
CA SER A 233 -7.21 25.37 8.61
C SER A 233 -8.15 25.71 9.78
N GLY A 234 -8.55 24.72 10.59
CA GLY A 234 -9.49 24.90 11.70
C GLY A 234 -10.92 25.23 11.27
N ALA A 235 -11.29 25.05 10.00
CA ALA A 235 -12.60 25.45 9.48
C ALA A 235 -13.78 24.69 10.12
N PHE A 236 -13.50 23.53 10.74
CA PHE A 236 -14.49 22.68 11.40
C PHE A 236 -14.43 22.76 12.93
N ASP A 237 -13.56 23.57 13.53
CA ASP A 237 -13.31 23.56 14.98
C ASP A 237 -14.55 23.92 15.80
N GLU A 238 -15.24 24.99 15.40
CA GLU A 238 -16.48 25.44 16.06
C GLU A 238 -17.59 24.40 15.92
N ALA A 239 -17.82 23.91 14.69
CA ALA A 239 -18.86 22.93 14.40
C ALA A 239 -18.64 21.60 15.15
N VAL A 240 -17.40 21.11 15.22
CA VAL A 240 -17.08 19.88 15.96
C VAL A 240 -17.24 20.08 17.46
N LYS A 241 -16.79 21.22 17.98
CA LYS A 241 -16.92 21.55 19.40
C LYS A 241 -18.38 21.71 19.82
N GLU A 242 -19.21 22.32 18.99
CA GLU A 242 -20.65 22.47 19.24
C GLU A 242 -21.38 21.12 19.20
N LEU A 243 -21.08 20.26 18.21
CA LEU A 243 -21.78 18.98 18.04
C LEU A 243 -21.32 17.89 19.02
N THR A 244 -20.03 17.87 19.38
CA THR A 244 -19.44 16.77 20.15
C THR A 244 -18.94 17.17 21.54
N GLY A 245 -18.78 18.46 21.81
CA GLY A 245 -18.11 18.97 23.00
C GLY A 245 -16.58 18.77 23.00
N LEU A 246 -16.01 18.17 21.96
CA LEU A 246 -14.59 17.83 21.84
C LEU A 246 -13.88 18.75 20.84
N SER A 247 -12.57 18.93 20.98
CA SER A 247 -11.76 19.62 19.97
C SER A 247 -11.53 18.74 18.74
N ILE A 248 -11.26 19.35 17.58
CA ILE A 248 -10.90 18.63 16.36
C ILE A 248 -9.66 17.75 16.57
N GLY A 249 -8.72 18.20 17.40
CA GLY A 249 -7.52 17.45 17.76
C GLY A 249 -7.87 16.15 18.47
N HIS A 250 -8.80 16.19 19.43
CA HIS A 250 -9.27 14.98 20.10
C HIS A 250 -10.02 14.05 19.13
N PHE A 251 -10.88 14.61 18.26
CA PHE A 251 -11.61 13.84 17.25
C PHE A 251 -10.70 13.13 16.24
N THR A 252 -9.63 13.81 15.81
CA THR A 252 -8.65 13.28 14.86
C THR A 252 -7.48 12.53 15.53
N GLN A 253 -7.52 12.37 16.86
CA GLN A 253 -6.45 11.76 17.66
C GLN A 253 -5.08 12.43 17.42
N GLY A 254 -5.06 13.77 17.37
CA GLY A 254 -3.86 14.59 17.18
C GLY A 254 -3.41 14.77 15.73
N ARG A 255 -4.06 14.12 14.76
CA ARG A 255 -3.67 14.23 13.33
C ARG A 255 -3.91 15.62 12.75
N SER A 256 -4.85 16.40 13.28
CA SER A 256 -5.09 17.79 12.85
C SER A 256 -3.83 18.65 12.96
N THR A 257 -3.04 18.50 14.03
CA THR A 257 -1.78 19.23 14.21
C THR A 257 -0.78 18.89 13.12
N PHE A 258 -0.66 17.62 12.73
CA PHE A 258 0.22 17.24 11.62
C PHE A 258 -0.27 17.83 10.29
N PHE A 259 -1.58 17.88 10.06
CA PHE A 259 -2.13 18.53 8.86
C PHE A 259 -1.83 20.03 8.85
N GLU A 260 -2.03 20.73 9.97
CA GLU A 260 -1.72 22.15 10.12
C GLU A 260 -0.23 22.44 9.83
N LEU A 261 0.67 21.64 10.42
CA LEU A 261 2.12 21.73 10.21
C LEU A 261 2.54 21.55 8.74
N VAL A 262 1.81 20.71 8.01
CA VAL A 262 2.05 20.42 6.59
C VAL A 262 1.42 21.45 5.67
N PHE A 263 0.20 21.91 5.96
CA PHE A 263 -0.56 22.80 5.09
C PHE A 263 -0.31 24.29 5.35
N SER A 264 0.05 24.70 6.57
CA SER A 264 0.34 26.11 6.87
C SER A 264 1.49 26.68 6.02
N PRO A 265 2.61 25.96 5.77
CA PRO A 265 3.64 26.48 4.88
C PRO A 265 3.16 26.50 3.42
N LEU A 266 2.15 25.70 3.05
CA LEU A 266 1.63 25.63 1.69
C LEU A 266 0.72 26.81 1.34
N GLU A 267 0.17 27.53 2.32
CA GLU A 267 -0.63 28.74 2.08
C GLU A 267 0.21 29.88 1.47
N GLU A 268 1.49 29.94 1.84
CA GLU A 268 2.43 30.95 1.34
C GLU A 268 3.14 30.51 0.05
N ILE A 269 2.92 29.27 -0.38
CA ILE A 269 3.67 28.66 -1.48
C ILE A 269 3.02 28.99 -2.83
N SER A 270 3.86 29.37 -3.80
CA SER A 270 3.43 29.64 -5.18
C SER A 270 2.70 28.45 -5.83
N LEU A 271 1.73 28.74 -6.70
CA LEU A 271 1.00 27.76 -7.52
C LEU A 271 1.95 26.78 -8.24
N ARG A 272 3.15 27.24 -8.61
CA ARG A 272 4.18 26.43 -9.26
C ARG A 272 4.64 25.27 -8.38
N VAL A 273 4.88 25.53 -7.10
CA VAL A 273 5.32 24.49 -6.16
C VAL A 273 4.15 23.58 -5.78
N LEU A 274 2.92 24.08 -5.66
CA LEU A 274 1.74 23.22 -5.50
C LEU A 274 1.55 22.27 -6.70
N SER A 275 1.89 22.71 -7.91
CA SER A 275 1.77 21.90 -9.12
C SER A 275 2.84 20.80 -9.22
N VAL A 276 4.05 21.07 -8.71
CA VAL A 276 5.25 20.22 -8.87
C VAL A 276 5.62 19.44 -7.59
N GLY A 277 5.12 19.88 -6.45
CA GLY A 277 5.41 19.36 -5.11
C GLY A 277 6.78 19.77 -4.58
N ILE A 278 6.99 19.57 -3.28
CA ILE A 278 8.23 19.99 -2.57
C ILE A 278 9.39 18.99 -2.69
N GLY A 279 9.12 17.72 -3.01
CA GLY A 279 10.13 16.66 -3.15
C GLY A 279 9.85 15.45 -2.26
N GLN A 280 10.21 14.25 -2.73
CA GLN A 280 9.96 12.99 -2.03
C GLN A 280 10.77 12.91 -0.72
N GLY A 281 10.08 12.73 0.41
CA GLY A 281 10.66 12.70 1.74
C GLY A 281 10.83 14.07 2.41
N GLN A 282 10.58 15.19 1.71
CA GLN A 282 10.67 16.52 2.31
C GLN A 282 9.64 16.75 3.41
N LEU A 283 8.51 16.03 3.37
CA LEU A 283 7.50 16.12 4.41
C LEU A 283 8.02 15.64 5.76
N VAL A 284 8.85 14.60 5.76
CA VAL A 284 9.47 14.05 6.97
C VAL A 284 10.50 15.03 7.53
N GLU A 285 11.26 15.70 6.67
CA GLU A 285 12.22 16.73 7.08
C GLU A 285 11.52 17.98 7.63
N LEU A 286 10.40 18.40 7.02
CA LEU A 286 9.56 19.50 7.51
C LEU A 286 9.05 19.20 8.93
N LEU A 287 8.50 18.01 9.15
CA LEU A 287 8.03 17.58 10.47
C LEU A 287 9.18 17.47 11.47
N PHE A 288 10.34 16.96 11.06
CA PHE A 288 11.54 16.90 11.91
C PHE A 288 11.97 18.30 12.36
N TYR A 289 11.97 19.28 11.45
CA TYR A 289 12.31 20.66 11.78
C TYR A 289 11.33 21.29 12.78
N GLN A 290 10.03 21.02 12.63
CA GLN A 290 9.00 21.63 13.48
C GLN A 290 8.86 20.93 14.85
N LEU A 291 9.03 19.61 14.91
CA LEU A 291 8.81 18.81 16.12
C LEU A 291 10.11 18.46 16.86
N GLY A 292 11.27 18.61 16.21
CA GLY A 292 12.57 18.21 16.76
C GLY A 292 12.81 16.69 16.74
N GLU A 293 11.87 15.90 16.24
CA GLU A 293 11.95 14.45 16.15
C GLU A 293 11.39 13.92 14.83
N ARG A 294 11.96 12.81 14.35
CA ARG A 294 11.63 12.29 13.02
C ARG A 294 10.30 11.54 13.07
N GLN A 295 9.25 12.19 12.60
CA GLN A 295 7.91 11.62 12.51
C GLN A 295 7.55 11.26 11.07
N LEU A 296 6.93 10.08 10.89
CA LEU A 296 6.37 9.69 9.60
C LEU A 296 4.96 10.24 9.47
N PHE A 297 4.64 10.77 8.30
CA PHE A 297 3.32 11.29 8.04
C PHE A 297 2.38 10.17 7.53
N HIS A 298 1.40 9.81 8.35
CA HIS A 298 0.48 8.68 8.13
C HIS A 298 -0.73 9.06 7.25
N ASN A 299 -0.46 9.53 6.03
CA ASN A 299 -1.47 9.81 5.02
C ASN A 299 -0.79 9.92 3.64
N ASP A 300 -0.70 8.80 2.92
CA ASP A 300 -0.09 8.77 1.59
C ASP A 300 -0.83 9.65 0.57
N LEU A 301 -2.14 9.86 0.71
CA LEU A 301 -2.91 10.72 -0.20
C LEU A 301 -2.35 12.16 -0.18
N VAL A 302 -2.24 12.73 1.02
CA VAL A 302 -1.66 14.06 1.24
C VAL A 302 -0.17 14.03 0.91
N LYS A 303 0.57 12.98 1.29
CA LYS A 303 2.01 12.87 0.98
C LYS A 303 2.29 12.89 -0.52
N ILE A 304 1.55 12.12 -1.32
CA ILE A 304 1.67 12.12 -2.79
C ILE A 304 1.41 13.53 -3.34
N PHE A 305 0.36 14.21 -2.85
CA PHE A 305 0.05 15.56 -3.27
C PHE A 305 1.15 16.57 -2.91
N VAL A 306 1.57 16.63 -1.64
CA VAL A 306 2.52 17.63 -1.16
C VAL A 306 3.91 17.40 -1.74
N GLU A 307 4.39 16.16 -1.72
CA GLU A 307 5.76 15.85 -2.16
C GLU A 307 5.91 15.83 -3.68
N ASN A 308 4.87 15.42 -4.42
CA ASN A 308 4.95 15.23 -5.87
C ASN A 308 4.10 16.22 -6.69
N GLY A 309 3.22 16.99 -6.05
CA GLY A 309 2.41 18.04 -6.67
C GLY A 309 1.13 17.54 -7.31
N LEU A 310 0.23 18.48 -7.65
CA LEU A 310 -1.07 18.19 -8.26
C LEU A 310 -0.95 17.38 -9.57
N ILE A 311 0.05 17.68 -10.41
CA ILE A 311 0.21 17.02 -11.71
C ILE A 311 0.47 15.52 -11.51
N VAL A 312 1.45 15.19 -10.65
CA VAL A 312 1.79 13.79 -10.37
C VAL A 312 0.67 13.11 -9.59
N PHE A 313 0.01 13.81 -8.68
CA PHE A 313 -1.17 13.28 -7.99
C PHE A 313 -2.26 12.83 -8.97
N LEU A 314 -2.64 13.70 -9.92
CA LEU A 314 -3.66 13.39 -10.92
C LEU A 314 -3.24 12.24 -11.84
N LEU A 315 -1.98 12.25 -12.31
CA LEU A 315 -1.46 11.17 -13.14
C LEU A 315 -1.38 9.85 -12.37
N PHE A 316 -1.02 9.88 -11.08
CA PHE A 316 -0.87 8.71 -10.23
C PHE A 316 -2.20 8.01 -10.11
N PHE A 317 -3.24 8.72 -9.66
CA PHE A 317 -4.56 8.13 -9.51
C PHE A 317 -5.21 7.81 -10.86
N SER A 318 -4.88 8.55 -11.92
CA SER A 318 -5.29 8.18 -13.28
C SER A 318 -4.74 6.81 -13.67
N PHE A 319 -3.43 6.57 -13.55
CA PHE A 319 -2.87 5.26 -13.84
C PHE A 319 -3.35 4.20 -12.84
N PHE A 320 -3.54 4.55 -11.58
CA PHE A 320 -3.94 3.64 -10.51
C PHE A 320 -5.33 3.04 -10.75
N TYR A 321 -6.28 3.84 -11.25
CA TYR A 321 -7.66 3.38 -11.53
C TYR A 321 -7.90 2.97 -12.99
N ARG A 322 -6.92 3.15 -13.89
CA ARG A 322 -7.10 2.89 -15.32
C ARG A 322 -7.31 1.40 -15.61
N ARG A 323 -8.37 1.12 -16.38
CA ARG A 323 -8.65 -0.19 -17.01
C ARG A 323 -8.65 -1.36 -16.02
N LYS A 324 -9.21 -1.15 -14.82
CA LYS A 324 -9.34 -2.18 -13.79
C LYS A 324 -10.58 -3.02 -14.02
N THR A 325 -10.45 -4.35 -13.96
CA THR A 325 -11.61 -5.25 -13.82
C THR A 325 -12.28 -5.01 -12.45
N HIS A 326 -13.49 -5.53 -12.24
CA HIS A 326 -14.15 -5.43 -10.92
C HIS A 326 -13.29 -5.98 -9.78
N SER A 327 -12.63 -7.12 -10.00
CA SER A 327 -11.73 -7.73 -9.02
C SER A 327 -10.50 -6.87 -8.73
N GLN A 328 -9.95 -6.18 -9.73
CA GLN A 328 -8.82 -5.28 -9.52
C GLN A 328 -9.23 -3.95 -8.87
N MET A 329 -10.43 -3.45 -9.20
CA MET A 329 -10.97 -2.24 -8.56
C MET A 329 -11.23 -2.48 -7.07
N LEU A 330 -11.73 -3.66 -6.70
CA LEU A 330 -11.88 -4.07 -5.30
C LEU A 330 -10.58 -3.86 -4.50
N LEU A 331 -9.44 -4.32 -5.03
CA LEU A 331 -8.13 -4.16 -4.40
C LEU A 331 -7.64 -2.70 -4.42
N ALA A 332 -7.93 -1.96 -5.48
CA ALA A 332 -7.56 -0.56 -5.60
C ALA A 332 -8.31 0.33 -4.59
N LEU A 333 -9.61 0.07 -4.37
CA LEU A 333 -10.40 0.75 -3.35
C LEU A 333 -9.85 0.45 -1.94
N TYR A 334 -9.53 -0.82 -1.66
CA TYR A 334 -8.89 -1.20 -0.40
C TYR A 334 -7.59 -0.43 -0.15
N LEU A 335 -6.67 -0.46 -1.12
CA LEU A 335 -5.39 0.25 -0.99
C LEU A 335 -5.57 1.77 -0.89
N ASN A 336 -6.57 2.36 -1.57
CA ASN A 336 -6.84 3.78 -1.44
C ASN A 336 -7.33 4.16 -0.04
N VAL A 337 -8.15 3.32 0.61
CA VAL A 337 -8.53 3.52 2.02
C VAL A 337 -7.29 3.53 2.91
N LEU A 338 -6.33 2.65 2.65
CA LEU A 338 -5.05 2.65 3.36
C LEU A 338 -4.24 3.93 3.07
N PHE A 339 -4.17 4.40 1.82
CA PHE A 339 -3.50 5.65 1.46
C PHE A 339 -4.07 6.88 2.16
N ILE A 340 -5.38 6.90 2.43
CA ILE A 340 -6.04 8.04 3.09
C ILE A 340 -5.59 8.20 4.55
N THR A 341 -5.01 7.18 5.17
CA THR A 341 -4.94 7.10 6.65
C THR A 341 -3.67 6.50 7.23
N ASP A 342 -2.83 5.88 6.41
CA ASP A 342 -1.54 5.31 6.79
C ASP A 342 -0.51 5.55 5.67
N ASN A 343 0.75 5.21 5.92
CA ASN A 343 1.90 5.38 5.01
C ASN A 343 2.27 4.06 4.28
N THR A 344 1.25 3.39 3.75
CA THR A 344 1.39 2.11 3.05
C THR A 344 2.18 2.14 1.75
N LEU A 345 2.42 3.32 1.16
CA LEU A 345 3.23 3.49 -0.06
C LEU A 345 4.67 2.98 0.14
N ILE A 346 5.21 3.12 1.37
CA ILE A 346 6.55 2.61 1.72
C ILE A 346 6.51 1.21 2.36
N TYR A 347 5.33 0.60 2.49
CA TYR A 347 5.18 -0.77 2.99
C TYR A 347 5.33 -1.77 1.85
N THR A 348 6.56 -2.22 1.65
CA THR A 348 6.93 -3.13 0.57
C THR A 348 6.00 -4.34 0.43
N PRO A 349 5.64 -5.08 1.50
CA PRO A 349 4.74 -6.23 1.38
C PRO A 349 3.33 -5.87 0.89
N VAL A 350 2.83 -4.69 1.27
CA VAL A 350 1.47 -4.21 0.98
C VAL A 350 1.34 -3.89 -0.51
N ILE A 351 2.23 -3.06 -1.03
CA ILE A 351 2.26 -2.71 -2.46
C ILE A 351 2.58 -3.94 -3.30
N PHE A 352 3.50 -4.80 -2.84
CA PHE A 352 3.84 -6.04 -3.53
C PHE A 352 2.61 -6.97 -3.68
N LEU A 353 1.84 -7.23 -2.61
CA LEU A 353 0.63 -8.06 -2.69
C LEU A 353 -0.44 -7.44 -3.60
N PHE A 354 -0.64 -6.13 -3.53
CA PHE A 354 -1.55 -5.43 -4.44
C PHE A 354 -1.20 -5.71 -5.91
N LEU A 355 0.07 -5.58 -6.27
CA LEU A 355 0.55 -5.85 -7.63
C LEU A 355 0.41 -7.31 -8.01
N LEU A 356 0.75 -8.23 -7.08
CA LEU A 356 0.64 -9.67 -7.29
C LEU A 356 -0.79 -10.08 -7.63
N PHE A 357 -1.76 -9.70 -6.80
CA PHE A 357 -3.16 -10.07 -7.01
C PHE A 357 -3.79 -9.35 -8.20
N THR A 358 -3.40 -8.10 -8.45
CA THR A 358 -3.85 -7.37 -9.65
C THR A 358 -3.42 -8.08 -10.92
N ALA A 359 -2.16 -8.53 -10.99
CA ALA A 359 -1.62 -9.26 -12.13
C ALA A 359 -2.30 -10.64 -12.28
N GLU A 360 -2.50 -11.37 -11.17
CA GLU A 360 -3.20 -12.66 -11.15
C GLU A 360 -4.62 -12.56 -11.74
N PHE A 361 -5.40 -11.54 -11.33
CA PHE A 361 -6.74 -11.33 -11.86
C PHE A 361 -6.76 -10.94 -13.34
N ASP A 362 -5.75 -10.23 -13.83
CA ASP A 362 -5.65 -9.87 -15.24
C ASP A 362 -5.41 -11.10 -16.12
N ILE A 363 -4.50 -11.99 -15.68
CA ILE A 363 -4.20 -13.25 -16.38
C ILE A 363 -5.46 -14.11 -16.47
N GLN A 364 -6.21 -14.23 -15.37
CA GLN A 364 -7.44 -15.02 -15.35
C GLN A 364 -8.54 -14.43 -16.22
N HIS A 365 -8.70 -13.11 -16.19
CA HIS A 365 -9.67 -12.45 -17.07
C HIS A 365 -9.32 -12.69 -18.54
N THR A 366 -8.04 -12.58 -18.91
CA THR A 366 -7.57 -12.83 -20.28
C THR A 366 -7.79 -14.28 -20.72
N LYS A 367 -7.64 -15.26 -19.81
CA LYS A 367 -7.90 -16.68 -20.09
C LYS A 367 -9.39 -17.00 -20.28
N ASN A 368 -10.30 -16.29 -19.62
CA ASN A 368 -11.75 -16.54 -19.71
C ASN A 368 -12.41 -15.86 -20.92
N VAL A 369 -11.74 -14.89 -21.56
CA VAL A 369 -12.27 -14.16 -22.73
C VAL A 369 -11.82 -14.80 -24.05
N ARG A 370 -10.78 -15.64 -24.03
CA ARG A 370 -10.33 -16.46 -25.16
C ARG A 370 -11.00 -17.82 -25.09
#